data_AF-A0AAV4DV51-F1
#
_entry.id   AF-A0AAV4DV51-F1
#
_cell.length_a   1.000
_cell.length_b   1.000
_cell.length_c   1.000
_cell.angle_alpha   90.00
_cell.angle_beta   90.00
_cell.angle_gamma   90.00
#
_symmetry.space_group_name_H-M   'P 1'
#
loop_
_entity.id
_entity.type
_entity.pdbx_description
1 polymer ?
#
loop_
_entity_poly.entity_id
_entity_poly.type
_entity_poly.pdbx_seq_one_letter_code
_entity_poly.pdbx_strand_id
1 'polypeptide(L)'
;MDRIWLLLQFSFATKTNNLDLHIFCSQKLCPLLFSMNHQNYAKYLSVYYIMLVNLPQQSKDLLQANGFSVSRSDTPASRTAADMTIEQTINKHAKTSGGIVRFSRSLTAYYRWCVTRHIRAQYVSATYQMANIESKKCEIHKESSLSKRKLRKFSAFLNLFNSERKHLACISSG
;
A
#
# COMPACT_ATOMS: atom_id res chain seq x y z
N MET A 1 11.91 -5.99 22.69
CA MET A 1 10.75 -6.46 21.91
C MET A 1 11.22 -7.45 20.88
N ASP A 2 10.47 -8.54 20.71
CA ASP A 2 10.67 -9.46 19.59
C ASP A 2 10.53 -8.71 18.25
N ARG A 3 11.37 -9.04 17.26
CA ARG A 3 11.40 -8.39 15.94
C ARG A 3 10.07 -8.54 15.21
N ILE A 4 9.43 -9.70 15.37
CA ILE A 4 8.11 -9.97 14.81
C ILE A 4 7.08 -9.05 15.44
N TRP A 5 7.12 -8.90 16.77
CA TRP A 5 6.22 -8.02 17.49
C TRP A 5 6.36 -6.56 17.08
N LEU A 6 7.60 -6.09 16.86
CA LEU A 6 7.86 -4.74 16.35
C LEU A 6 7.20 -4.49 14.99
N LEU A 7 7.28 -5.45 14.05
CA LEU A 7 6.65 -5.35 12.73
C LEU A 7 5.11 -5.36 12.84
N LEU A 8 4.56 -6.21 13.70
CA LEU A 8 3.12 -6.26 13.95
C LEU A 8 2.60 -4.96 14.56
N GLN A 9 3.32 -4.39 15.53
CA GLN A 9 2.98 -3.09 16.11
C GLN A 9 3.08 -1.95 15.10
N PHE A 10 4.08 -1.96 14.22
CA PHE A 10 4.20 -0.98 13.15
C PHE A 10 2.99 -1.04 12.20
N SER A 11 2.58 -2.25 11.79
CA SER A 11 1.37 -2.44 10.97
C SER A 11 0.11 -2.02 11.72
N PHE A 12 -0.01 -2.38 12.99
CA PHE A 12 -1.14 -2.02 13.84
C PHE A 12 -1.28 -0.50 13.98
N ALA A 13 -0.17 0.22 14.15
CA ALA A 13 -0.16 1.67 14.22
C ALA A 13 -0.80 2.31 12.98
N THR A 14 -0.46 1.83 11.78
CA THR A 14 -1.09 2.27 10.52
C THR A 14 -2.57 1.89 10.45
N LYS A 15 -2.93 0.68 10.88
CA LYS A 15 -4.32 0.17 10.83
C LYS A 15 -5.25 0.94 11.77
N THR A 16 -4.72 1.53 12.84
CA THR A 16 -5.45 2.25 13.89
C THR A 16 -5.24 3.76 13.87
N ASN A 17 -4.49 4.30 12.91
CA ASN A 17 -4.11 5.70 12.85
C ASN A 17 -3.32 6.21 14.08
N ASN A 18 -2.57 5.34 14.76
CA ASN A 18 -1.78 5.73 15.93
C ASN A 18 -0.39 6.25 15.50
N LEU A 19 -0.27 7.57 15.40
CA LEU A 19 0.96 8.25 14.95
C LEU A 19 2.13 8.03 15.92
N ASP A 20 1.90 8.10 17.22
CA ASP A 20 2.97 8.01 18.22
C ASP A 20 3.59 6.61 18.25
N LEU A 21 2.74 5.58 18.18
CA LEU A 21 3.19 4.20 18.04
C LEU A 21 3.97 3.98 16.73
N HIS A 22 3.54 4.63 15.65
CA HIS A 22 4.25 4.56 14.37
C HIS A 22 5.64 5.19 14.44
N ILE A 23 5.78 6.37 15.08
CA ILE A 23 7.07 7.04 15.30
C ILE A 23 7.98 6.16 16.15
N PHE A 24 7.47 5.61 17.26
CA PHE A 24 8.22 4.71 18.14
C PHE A 24 8.73 3.48 17.38
N CYS A 25 7.86 2.82 16.61
CA CYS A 25 8.25 1.65 15.84
C CYS A 25 9.26 2.01 14.73
N SER A 26 9.10 3.15 14.06
CA SER A 26 10.03 3.64 13.03
C SER A 26 11.44 3.81 13.56
N GLN A 27 11.59 4.39 14.76
CA GLN A 27 12.88 4.54 15.43
C GLN A 27 13.58 3.19 15.65
N LYS A 28 12.82 2.17 16.08
CA LYS A 28 13.35 0.82 16.35
C LYS A 28 13.58 0.00 15.08
N LEU A 29 12.85 0.28 14.00
CA LEU A 29 13.01 -0.38 12.70
C LEU A 29 14.27 0.06 11.95
N CYS A 30 14.70 1.32 12.08
CA CYS A 30 15.92 1.83 11.44
C CYS A 30 17.16 0.92 11.61
N PRO A 31 17.61 0.58 12.84
CA PRO A 31 18.78 -0.29 13.02
C PRO A 31 18.53 -1.72 12.52
N LEU A 32 17.29 -2.20 12.60
CA LEU A 32 16.91 -3.52 12.11
C LEU A 32 17.05 -3.61 10.59
N LEU A 33 16.52 -2.62 9.85
CA LEU A 33 16.65 -2.53 8.40
C LEU A 33 18.12 -2.42 7.97
N PHE A 34 18.92 -1.65 8.70
CA PHE A 34 20.35 -1.56 8.46
C PHE A 34 21.04 -2.93 8.62
N SER A 35 20.74 -3.65 9.70
CA SER A 35 21.30 -4.99 9.96
C SER A 35 20.89 -6.04 8.92
N MET A 36 19.72 -5.87 8.30
CA MET A 36 19.17 -6.76 7.26
C MET A 36 19.60 -6.38 5.85
N ASN A 37 20.62 -5.53 5.71
CA ASN A 37 21.13 -5.06 4.41
C ASN A 37 20.08 -4.29 3.56
N HIS A 38 19.11 -3.64 4.22
CA HIS A 38 18.15 -2.74 3.58
C HIS A 38 18.60 -1.28 3.75
N GLN A 39 19.82 -0.97 3.30
CA GLN A 39 20.48 0.31 3.54
C GLN A 39 19.69 1.52 3.04
N ASN A 40 19.10 1.43 1.84
CA ASN A 40 18.26 2.50 1.29
C ASN A 40 17.03 2.75 2.17
N TYR A 41 16.35 1.68 2.59
CA TYR A 41 15.21 1.81 3.50
C TYR A 41 15.61 2.40 4.84
N ALA A 42 16.73 1.95 5.43
CA ALA A 42 17.24 2.51 6.68
C ALA A 42 17.57 4.01 6.56
N LYS A 43 18.20 4.42 5.44
CA LYS A 43 18.54 5.82 5.15
C LYS A 43 17.29 6.69 5.00
N TYR A 44 16.30 6.26 4.23
CA TYR A 44 15.09 7.08 4.04
C TYR A 44 14.19 7.04 5.27
N LEU A 45 14.13 5.92 5.99
CA LEU A 45 13.36 5.82 7.23
C LEU A 45 13.93 6.72 8.33
N SER A 46 15.25 6.89 8.43
CA SER A 46 15.85 7.79 9.41
C SER A 46 15.51 9.25 9.13
N VAL A 47 15.54 9.68 7.86
CA VAL A 47 15.09 11.03 7.45
C VAL A 47 13.61 11.20 7.74
N TYR A 48 12.77 10.23 7.35
CA TYR A 48 11.33 10.24 7.61
C TYR A 48 11.02 10.35 9.11
N TYR A 49 11.70 9.57 9.94
CA TYR A 49 11.57 9.62 11.40
C TYR A 49 11.91 11.01 11.95
N ILE A 50 13.04 11.60 11.52
CA ILE A 50 13.44 12.96 11.94
C ILE A 50 12.37 13.98 11.53
N MET A 51 11.83 13.88 10.31
CA MET A 51 10.74 14.76 9.86
C MET A 51 9.51 14.62 10.76
N LEU A 52 9.09 13.39 11.08
CA LEU A 52 7.90 13.16 11.92
C LEU A 52 8.06 13.72 13.34
N VAL A 53 9.23 13.54 13.96
CA VAL A 53 9.50 14.04 15.31
C VAL A 53 9.47 15.56 15.34
N ASN A 54 10.00 16.21 14.31
CA ASN A 54 10.11 17.66 14.19
C ASN A 54 8.88 18.33 13.54
N LEU A 55 7.78 17.60 13.30
CA LEU A 55 6.56 18.21 12.79
C LEU A 55 6.00 19.26 13.77
N PRO A 56 5.50 20.41 13.26
CA PRO A 56 4.73 21.35 14.06
C PRO A 56 3.52 20.66 14.71
N GLN A 57 3.13 21.13 15.89
CA GLN A 57 2.02 20.51 16.64
C GLN A 57 0.72 20.46 15.81
N GLN A 58 0.38 21.57 15.12
CA GLN A 58 -0.78 21.63 14.23
C GLN A 58 -0.78 20.53 13.17
N SER A 59 0.38 20.19 12.60
CA SER A 59 0.49 19.12 11.62
C SER A 59 0.35 17.73 12.26
N LYS A 60 0.88 17.54 13.48
CA LYS A 60 0.69 16.29 14.24
C LYS A 60 -0.78 16.08 14.57
N ASP A 61 -1.49 17.13 14.98
CA ASP A 61 -2.92 17.08 15.30
C ASP A 61 -3.73 16.65 14.08
N LEU A 62 -3.44 17.18 12.89
CA LEU A 62 -4.08 16.77 11.63
C LEU A 62 -3.82 15.29 11.29
N LEU A 63 -2.58 14.82 11.49
CA LEU A 63 -2.23 13.42 11.23
C LEU A 63 -2.93 12.47 12.21
N GLN A 64 -2.99 12.84 13.49
CA GLN A 64 -3.72 12.09 14.53
C GLN A 64 -5.23 12.12 14.29
N ALA A 65 -5.77 13.22 13.76
CA ALA A 65 -7.16 13.37 13.31
C ALA A 65 -7.44 12.69 11.96
N ASN A 66 -7.00 11.43 11.80
CA ASN A 66 -7.21 10.58 10.63
C ASN A 66 -6.42 10.96 9.36
N GLY A 67 -5.48 11.90 9.43
CA GLY A 67 -4.64 12.28 8.28
C GLY A 67 -3.47 11.33 8.00
N PHE A 68 -3.05 10.52 8.97
CA PHE A 68 -1.90 9.62 8.83
C PHE A 68 -2.18 8.37 7.99
N SER A 69 -3.39 7.83 8.06
CA SER A 69 -3.78 6.59 7.37
C SER A 69 -5.21 6.67 6.82
N VAL A 70 -5.42 6.08 5.65
CA VAL A 70 -6.68 6.18 4.90
C VAL A 70 -7.52 4.93 5.12
N SER A 71 -8.81 5.11 5.39
CA SER A 71 -9.79 4.02 5.37
C SER A 71 -10.64 4.09 4.10
N ARG A 72 -10.98 2.93 3.54
CA ARG A 72 -11.89 2.78 2.39
C ARG A 72 -13.24 2.16 2.76
N SER A 73 -13.37 1.73 4.00
CA SER A 73 -14.54 1.07 4.56
C SER A 73 -14.71 1.44 6.02
N ASP A 74 -15.89 1.23 6.57
CA ASP A 74 -16.16 1.50 7.99
C ASP A 74 -15.72 0.35 8.90
N THR A 75 -15.06 -0.67 8.34
CA THR A 75 -14.56 -1.81 9.12
C THR A 75 -13.39 -1.40 10.03
N PRO A 76 -13.40 -1.79 11.32
CA PRO A 76 -12.30 -1.50 12.24
C PRO A 76 -10.97 -2.05 11.73
N ALA A 77 -9.88 -1.34 12.02
CA ALA A 77 -8.52 -1.73 11.63
C ALA A 77 -8.32 -1.99 10.12
N SER A 78 -9.14 -1.40 9.25
CA SER A 78 -9.01 -1.57 7.79
C SER A 78 -8.11 -0.54 7.11
N ARG A 79 -7.60 0.44 7.87
CA ARG A 79 -6.81 1.55 7.33
C ARG A 79 -5.50 1.09 6.68
N THR A 80 -5.05 1.86 5.70
CA THR A 80 -3.83 1.62 4.95
C THR A 80 -3.05 2.91 4.77
N ALA A 81 -1.74 2.80 4.50
CA ALA A 81 -0.94 3.94 4.11
C ALA A 81 -1.54 4.63 2.87
N ALA A 82 -1.45 5.96 2.80
CA ALA A 82 -2.03 6.74 1.71
C ALA A 82 -1.50 6.30 0.34
N ASP A 83 -0.18 6.08 0.22
CA ASP A 83 0.46 5.62 -1.01
C ASP A 83 -0.09 4.26 -1.49
N MET A 84 -0.17 3.28 -0.58
CA MET A 84 -0.79 1.98 -0.86
C MET A 84 -2.24 2.12 -1.33
N THR A 85 -2.97 3.06 -0.73
CA THR A 85 -4.37 3.33 -1.09
C THR A 85 -4.47 3.89 -2.51
N ILE A 86 -3.61 4.85 -2.88
CA ILE A 86 -3.52 5.42 -4.22
C ILE A 86 -3.14 4.34 -5.23
N GLU A 87 -2.16 3.48 -4.91
CA GLU A 87 -1.73 2.38 -5.77
C GLU A 87 -2.88 1.39 -6.04
N GLN A 88 -3.63 1.02 -5.00
CA GLN A 88 -4.74 0.08 -5.11
C GLN A 88 -6.00 0.65 -5.77
N THR A 89 -6.10 1.97 -5.90
CA THR A 89 -7.28 2.67 -6.43
C THR A 89 -6.98 3.38 -7.73
N ILE A 90 -6.47 4.60 -7.65
CA ILE A 90 -6.26 5.51 -8.77
C ILE A 90 -5.26 4.93 -9.76
N ASN A 91 -4.11 4.47 -9.27
CA ASN A 91 -3.06 3.98 -10.16
C ASN A 91 -3.45 2.64 -10.75
N LYS A 92 -4.04 1.73 -9.98
CA LYS A 92 -4.59 0.48 -10.53
C LYS A 92 -5.64 0.76 -11.62
N HIS A 93 -6.58 1.68 -11.38
CA HIS A 93 -7.58 2.03 -12.39
C HIS A 93 -6.93 2.65 -13.64
N ALA A 94 -5.91 3.50 -13.47
CA ALA A 94 -5.16 4.09 -14.57
C ALA A 94 -4.24 3.08 -15.29
N LYS A 95 -3.78 2.02 -14.64
CA LYS A 95 -2.86 1.00 -15.19
C LYS A 95 -3.61 -0.25 -15.69
N THR A 96 -4.94 -0.28 -15.68
CA THR A 96 -5.75 -1.39 -16.20
C THR A 96 -6.24 -1.09 -17.63
N SER A 97 -6.77 -2.10 -18.33
CA SER A 97 -7.39 -1.92 -19.67
C SER A 97 -8.42 -0.79 -19.65
N GLY A 98 -8.28 0.19 -20.56
CA GLY A 98 -9.05 1.44 -20.59
C GLY A 98 -8.40 2.64 -19.87
N GLY A 99 -7.35 2.40 -19.07
CA GLY A 99 -6.48 3.41 -18.47
C GLY A 99 -5.32 3.84 -19.39
N ILE A 100 -4.30 4.53 -18.86
CA ILE A 100 -3.11 5.05 -19.57
C ILE A 100 -2.11 3.93 -19.92
N VAL A 101 -2.61 2.78 -20.32
CA VAL A 101 -1.77 1.66 -20.76
C VAL A 101 -1.56 1.82 -22.27
N ARG A 102 -0.31 1.69 -22.73
CA ARG A 102 0.11 1.69 -24.15
C ARG A 102 0.07 3.00 -24.94
N PHE A 103 -0.66 4.05 -24.53
CA PHE A 103 -0.71 5.31 -25.29
C PHE A 103 0.03 6.48 -24.64
N SER A 104 0.74 6.27 -23.54
CA SER A 104 1.57 7.31 -22.89
C SER A 104 2.66 7.90 -23.80
N ARG A 105 3.03 7.18 -24.87
CA ARG A 105 3.99 7.65 -25.89
C ARG A 105 3.38 8.62 -26.91
N SER A 106 2.05 8.76 -26.95
CA SER A 106 1.35 9.73 -27.80
C SER A 106 0.77 10.84 -26.93
N LEU A 107 1.40 12.02 -27.01
CA LEU A 107 1.00 13.18 -26.21
C LEU A 107 -0.46 13.58 -26.47
N THR A 108 -0.91 13.56 -27.72
CA THR A 108 -2.31 13.85 -28.09
C THR A 108 -3.29 12.82 -27.51
N ALA A 109 -2.93 11.53 -27.49
CA ALA A 109 -3.76 10.50 -26.87
C ALA A 109 -3.84 10.66 -25.36
N TYR A 110 -2.73 11.03 -24.72
CA TYR A 110 -2.67 11.35 -23.30
C TYR A 110 -3.59 12.54 -22.96
N TYR A 111 -3.48 13.66 -23.67
CA TYR A 111 -4.35 14.83 -23.44
C TYR A 111 -5.83 14.52 -23.63
N ARG A 112 -6.20 13.80 -24.70
CA ARG A 112 -7.58 13.35 -24.90
C ARG A 112 -8.06 12.48 -23.74
N TRP A 113 -7.22 11.59 -23.23
CA TRP A 113 -7.58 10.78 -22.07
C TRP A 113 -7.76 11.63 -20.81
N CYS A 114 -6.88 12.60 -20.54
CA CYS A 114 -7.00 13.52 -19.41
C CYS A 114 -8.34 14.29 -19.46
N VAL A 115 -8.68 14.84 -20.63
CA VAL A 115 -9.92 15.60 -20.82
C VAL A 115 -11.16 14.70 -20.77
N THR A 116 -11.14 13.51 -21.36
CA THR A 116 -12.35 12.67 -21.48
C THR A 116 -12.56 11.67 -20.34
N ARG A 117 -11.57 11.47 -19.46
CA ARG A 117 -11.60 10.48 -18.37
C ARG A 117 -12.84 10.62 -17.48
N HIS A 118 -13.19 11.84 -17.10
CA HIS A 118 -14.28 12.10 -16.15
C HIS A 118 -15.64 11.74 -16.77
N ILE A 119 -15.87 12.08 -18.04
CA ILE A 119 -17.06 11.71 -18.80
C ILE A 119 -17.17 10.19 -18.94
N ARG A 120 -16.06 9.51 -19.26
CA ARG A 120 -16.02 8.04 -19.33
C ARG A 120 -16.38 7.39 -17.99
N ALA A 121 -15.91 7.95 -16.87
CA ALA A 121 -16.27 7.48 -15.55
C ALA A 121 -17.78 7.65 -15.27
N GLN A 122 -18.40 8.74 -15.72
CA GLN A 122 -19.84 8.96 -15.60
C GLN A 122 -20.64 7.91 -16.39
N TYR A 123 -20.26 7.60 -17.62
CA TYR A 123 -20.93 6.53 -18.40
C TYR A 123 -20.80 5.16 -17.75
N VAL A 124 -19.61 4.82 -17.24
CA VAL A 124 -19.39 3.58 -16.49
C VAL A 124 -20.27 3.56 -15.24
N SER A 125 -20.37 4.66 -14.49
CA SER A 125 -21.26 4.75 -13.33
C SER A 125 -22.73 4.56 -13.70
N ALA A 126 -23.20 5.22 -14.77
CA ALA A 126 -24.58 5.11 -15.24
C ALA A 126 -24.90 3.68 -15.70
N THR A 127 -23.99 3.02 -16.42
CA THR A 127 -24.18 1.62 -16.85
C THR A 127 -24.24 0.65 -15.66
N TYR A 128 -23.41 0.83 -14.63
CA TYR A 128 -23.52 0.04 -13.40
C TYR A 128 -24.87 0.24 -12.69
N GLN A 129 -25.33 1.49 -12.59
CA GLN A 129 -26.65 1.81 -12.03
C GLN A 129 -27.79 1.17 -12.82
N MET A 130 -27.76 1.28 -14.15
CA MET A 130 -28.77 0.65 -15.03
C MET A 130 -28.77 -0.88 -14.92
N ALA A 131 -27.60 -1.49 -14.72
CA ALA A 131 -27.46 -2.93 -14.55
C ALA A 131 -27.84 -3.41 -13.14
N ASN A 132 -28.23 -2.52 -12.22
CA ASN A 132 -28.40 -2.82 -10.79
C ASN A 132 -27.18 -3.53 -10.17
N ILE A 133 -25.99 -3.27 -10.70
CA ILE A 133 -24.74 -3.76 -10.14
C ILE A 133 -24.26 -2.64 -9.22
N GLU A 134 -24.45 -2.82 -7.91
CA GLU A 134 -23.74 -1.97 -6.96
C GLU A 134 -22.25 -2.11 -7.24
N SER A 135 -21.58 -0.98 -7.53
CA SER A 135 -20.13 -1.00 -7.62
C SER A 135 -19.66 -1.51 -6.28
N LYS A 136 -19.15 -2.74 -6.21
CA LYS A 136 -18.59 -3.30 -4.98
C LYS A 136 -17.60 -2.26 -4.46
N LYS A 137 -17.98 -1.48 -3.43
CA LYS A 137 -17.03 -0.80 -2.54
C LYS A 137 -15.98 -1.86 -2.29
N CYS A 138 -14.72 -1.56 -2.59
CA CYS A 138 -13.68 -2.58 -2.67
C CYS A 138 -13.61 -3.38 -1.37
N GLU A 139 -14.40 -4.43 -1.33
CA GLU A 139 -14.52 -5.30 -0.22
C GLU A 139 -13.33 -6.21 -0.33
N ILE A 140 -12.48 -5.97 0.64
CA ILE A 140 -11.40 -6.81 1.06
C ILE A 140 -10.14 -6.66 0.19
N HIS A 141 -9.03 -6.45 0.90
CA HIS A 141 -7.67 -6.52 0.37
C HIS A 141 -7.55 -7.79 -0.50
N LYS A 142 -6.90 -7.74 -1.66
CA LYS A 142 -6.60 -8.91 -2.53
C LYS A 142 -5.77 -10.02 -1.82
N GLU A 143 -5.51 -9.85 -0.54
CA GLU A 143 -4.88 -10.79 0.39
C GLU A 143 -5.87 -11.70 1.12
N SER A 144 -7.15 -11.34 1.22
CA SER A 144 -8.17 -12.27 1.72
C SER A 144 -8.57 -13.33 0.70
N SER A 145 -8.41 -13.04 -0.60
CA SER A 145 -8.54 -14.07 -1.62
C SER A 145 -7.31 -14.95 -1.56
N LEU A 146 -7.51 -16.18 -1.07
CA LEU A 146 -6.52 -17.26 -1.09
C LEU A 146 -6.17 -17.60 -2.54
N SER A 147 -5.28 -16.80 -3.13
CA SER A 147 -4.67 -17.17 -4.40
C SER A 147 -3.77 -18.37 -4.16
N LYS A 148 -3.98 -19.47 -4.89
CA LYS A 148 -3.12 -20.67 -4.88
C LYS A 148 -1.62 -20.32 -5.04
N ARG A 149 -1.30 -19.20 -5.69
CA ARG A 149 0.05 -18.66 -5.86
C ARG A 149 0.66 -18.09 -4.56
N LYS A 150 -0.15 -17.54 -3.65
CA LYS A 150 0.28 -17.04 -2.33
C LYS A 150 0.57 -18.18 -1.36
N LEU A 151 -0.30 -19.19 -1.31
CA LEU A 151 -0.07 -20.41 -0.51
C LEU A 151 1.25 -21.10 -0.91
N ARG A 152 1.58 -21.14 -2.21
CA ARG A 152 2.88 -21.64 -2.71
C ARG A 152 4.08 -20.80 -2.26
N LYS A 153 3.95 -19.47 -2.17
CA LYS A 153 5.03 -18.59 -1.69
C LYS A 153 5.19 -18.67 -0.17
N PHE A 154 4.10 -18.75 0.58
CA PHE A 154 4.11 -18.90 2.03
C PHE A 154 4.68 -20.26 2.46
N SER A 155 4.29 -21.34 1.78
CA SER A 155 4.89 -22.66 1.99
C SER A 155 6.36 -22.73 1.58
N ALA A 156 6.79 -21.98 0.57
CA ALA A 156 8.21 -21.84 0.22
C ALA A 156 9.00 -21.03 1.26
N PHE A 157 8.38 -20.03 1.90
CA PHE A 157 8.97 -19.23 2.97
C PHE A 157 9.12 -20.04 4.27
N LEU A 158 8.11 -20.83 4.64
CA LEU A 158 8.18 -21.70 5.82
C LEU A 158 9.18 -22.85 5.65
N ASN A 159 9.39 -23.32 4.42
CA ASN A 159 10.35 -24.38 4.08
C ASN A 159 11.71 -23.82 3.62
N LEU A 160 12.20 -22.77 4.28
CA LEU A 160 13.49 -22.14 3.93
C LEU A 160 14.70 -23.07 4.15
N PHE A 161 14.55 -24.13 4.96
CA PHE A 161 15.63 -25.04 5.35
C PHE A 161 15.55 -26.43 4.74
N ASN A 162 14.63 -26.68 3.79
CA ASN A 162 14.60 -27.97 3.13
C ASN A 162 15.74 -28.04 2.09
N SER A 163 16.73 -28.91 2.32
CA SER A 163 18.07 -28.87 1.69
C SER A 163 18.11 -29.16 0.18
N GLU A 164 16.97 -29.39 -0.46
CA GLU A 164 16.91 -29.88 -1.85
C GLU A 164 16.72 -28.80 -2.93
N ARG A 165 16.67 -27.50 -2.63
CA ARG A 165 16.51 -26.46 -3.68
C ARG A 165 17.76 -25.62 -3.94
N LYS A 166 18.50 -26.00 -4.99
CA LYS A 166 19.70 -25.32 -5.53
C LYS A 166 19.45 -24.00 -6.29
N HIS A 167 18.27 -23.38 -6.21
CA HIS A 167 18.05 -22.10 -6.90
C HIS A 167 17.30 -21.11 -6.01
N LEU A 168 18.05 -20.18 -5.43
CA LEU A 168 17.52 -19.05 -4.68
C LEU A 168 16.73 -18.16 -5.66
N ALA A 169 15.43 -18.05 -5.44
CA ALA A 169 14.59 -17.14 -6.20
C ALA A 169 14.82 -15.72 -5.68
N CYS A 170 15.41 -14.87 -6.51
CA CYS A 170 15.58 -13.44 -6.20
C CYS A 170 14.20 -12.77 -6.14
N ILE A 171 13.84 -12.24 -4.97
CA ILE A 171 12.57 -11.53 -4.74
C ILE A 171 12.82 -10.03 -4.96
N SER A 172 13.21 -9.66 -6.18
CA SER A 172 13.16 -8.27 -6.63
C SER A 172 11.86 -8.09 -7.41
N SER A 173 10.89 -7.39 -6.84
CA SER A 173 9.71 -6.90 -7.55
C SER A 173 9.88 -5.41 -7.79
N GLY A 174 10.30 -5.05 -9.00
CA GLY A 174 9.95 -3.77 -9.62
C GLY A 174 8.52 -3.78 -10.15
#